data_AF-A9ITY4-F1
#
_entry.id   AF-A9ITY4-F1
#
_cell.length_a   1.000
_cell.length_b   1.000
_cell.length_c   1.000
_cell.angle_alpha   90.00
_cell.angle_beta   90.00
_cell.angle_gamma   90.00
#
_symmetry.space_group_name_H-M   'P 1'
#
loop_
_entity.id
_entity.type
_entity.pdbx_description
1 polymer ?
#
loop_
_entity_poly.entity_id
_entity_poly.type
_entity_poly.pdbx_seq_one_letter_code
_entity_poly.pdbx_strand_id
1 'polypeptide(L)'
;MSTIYDWSLSASENGGADNLINWSEGQHPNTVNNSARVMMQRMREYLSDIGGVIEGIVTVDDKQKTSAIRLQSPSQFLAYKNGISLCFKAKGKNVGATTIALNNLTGKPVYKATDTGLLALTGGEIQDGCLYTVIYDEDITGWQILNPTRGKVSFLKRLPSGLIGPFAMERLPDGWLLCDGRAYSRRTYRALFDGIGTTWGEGDGSTTFNVPDFRGMFLRGMDYERNLDPWRSFASQQGCSLKAHEHFIGPAFPNDHSSRKRRDVSSSQAPVTRRKRAIDEECLGLDGDALDKCNQEFDQIAGSPQVEVPFWFTEKDKPARLPWFIRSPFANFLYYSTPIKEGVMTAHHEHHLMAESVGGVETRPVNVSIVYGIKT
;
A
#
# COMPACT_ATOMS: atom_id res chain seq x y z
N MET A 1 8.85 -49.33 20.72
CA MET A 1 10.28 -49.04 20.52
C MET A 1 10.67 -48.04 21.57
N SER A 2 11.66 -48.37 22.40
CA SER A 2 12.27 -47.43 23.35
C SER A 2 12.94 -46.29 22.58
N THR A 3 12.81 -45.07 23.10
CA THR A 3 13.43 -43.87 22.53
C THR A 3 14.30 -43.19 23.57
N ILE A 4 15.15 -42.27 23.11
CA ILE A 4 15.99 -41.46 23.98
C ILE A 4 15.21 -40.57 24.97
N TYR A 5 13.93 -40.33 24.71
CA TYR A 5 13.04 -39.59 25.60
C TYR A 5 12.57 -40.42 26.80
N ASP A 6 12.65 -41.75 26.70
CA ASP A 6 12.26 -42.70 27.74
C ASP A 6 13.40 -42.98 28.74
N TRP A 7 14.61 -42.47 28.48
CA TRP A 7 15.75 -42.60 29.38
C TRP A 7 15.55 -41.74 30.64
N SER A 8 15.98 -42.26 31.79
CA SER A 8 15.95 -41.58 33.09
C SER A 8 17.11 -40.58 33.23
N LEU A 9 16.86 -39.54 34.04
CA LEU A 9 17.86 -38.62 34.56
C LEU A 9 18.74 -39.26 35.66
N SER A 10 18.44 -40.49 36.09
CA SER A 10 19.25 -41.28 37.00
C SER A 10 19.89 -42.45 36.28
N ALA A 11 21.22 -42.49 36.23
CA ALA A 11 21.95 -43.55 35.55
C ALA A 11 21.61 -44.97 36.07
N SER A 12 21.32 -45.15 37.36
CA SER A 12 20.98 -46.49 37.88
C SER A 12 19.67 -47.05 37.32
N GLU A 13 18.78 -46.19 36.84
CA GLU A 13 17.45 -46.56 36.32
C GLU A 13 17.48 -46.89 34.83
N ASN A 14 18.58 -46.60 34.12
CA ASN A 14 18.70 -46.80 32.67
C ASN A 14 19.06 -48.24 32.25
N GLY A 15 19.15 -49.19 33.19
CA GLY A 15 19.64 -50.55 32.93
C GLY A 15 18.82 -51.36 31.91
N GLY A 16 17.54 -51.05 31.74
CA GLY A 16 16.65 -51.67 30.74
C GLY A 16 15.87 -50.65 29.90
N ALA A 17 16.33 -49.39 29.86
CA ALA A 17 15.59 -48.30 29.24
C ALA A 17 15.55 -48.37 27.70
N ASP A 18 16.51 -49.06 27.08
CA ASP A 18 16.52 -49.26 25.63
C ASP A 18 16.92 -50.69 25.24
N ASN A 19 15.99 -51.41 24.62
CA ASN A 19 16.19 -52.78 24.18
C ASN A 19 17.04 -52.92 22.90
N LEU A 20 17.29 -51.82 22.18
CA LEU A 20 18.20 -51.79 21.03
C LEU A 20 19.67 -51.65 21.46
N ILE A 21 19.92 -51.12 22.66
CA ILE A 21 21.26 -50.98 23.22
C ILE A 21 21.61 -52.27 23.98
N ASN A 22 22.05 -53.27 23.22
CA ASN A 22 22.39 -54.60 23.73
C ASN A 22 23.91 -54.82 23.79
N TRP A 23 24.53 -54.43 24.90
CA TRP A 23 25.95 -54.70 25.15
C TRP A 23 26.16 -56.19 25.52
N SER A 24 26.93 -56.93 24.72
CA SER A 24 27.06 -58.40 24.77
C SER A 24 28.10 -58.94 25.77
N GLU A 25 27.93 -60.24 26.11
CA GLU A 25 28.58 -60.95 27.21
C GLU A 25 30.10 -61.18 27.00
N GLY A 26 30.92 -60.70 27.95
CA GLY A 26 32.39 -60.83 27.93
C GLY A 26 33.19 -59.52 28.10
N GLN A 27 32.54 -58.35 28.13
CA GLN A 27 33.20 -57.09 28.52
C GLN A 27 33.56 -57.09 30.02
N HIS A 28 34.74 -56.55 30.39
CA HIS A 28 35.13 -56.43 31.79
C HIS A 28 34.08 -55.59 32.56
N PRO A 29 33.38 -56.16 33.57
CA PRO A 29 32.11 -55.62 34.09
C PRO A 29 32.15 -54.21 34.70
N ASN A 30 33.31 -53.76 35.13
CA ASN A 30 33.48 -52.61 36.02
C ASN A 30 33.33 -51.26 35.29
N THR A 31 33.44 -51.23 33.96
CA THR A 31 33.70 -49.99 33.21
C THR A 31 32.68 -49.64 32.14
N VAL A 32 31.98 -50.59 31.51
CA VAL A 32 31.14 -50.26 30.34
C VAL A 32 29.69 -49.98 30.72
N ASN A 33 29.11 -50.71 31.67
CA ASN A 33 27.70 -50.54 32.01
C ASN A 33 27.45 -49.22 32.76
N ASN A 34 28.28 -48.87 33.75
CA ASN A 34 28.07 -47.63 34.52
C ASN A 34 28.34 -46.38 33.69
N SER A 35 29.41 -46.40 32.88
CA SER A 35 29.76 -45.25 32.02
C SER A 35 28.73 -45.05 30.91
N ALA A 36 28.24 -46.12 30.28
CA ALA A 36 27.16 -46.05 29.29
C ALA A 36 25.86 -45.53 29.90
N ARG A 37 25.46 -46.01 31.09
CA ARG A 37 24.25 -45.50 31.76
C ARG A 37 24.36 -44.03 32.14
N VAL A 38 25.55 -43.57 32.53
CA VAL A 38 25.82 -42.14 32.75
C VAL A 38 25.77 -41.37 31.44
N MET A 39 26.27 -41.91 30.33
CA MET A 39 26.16 -41.28 29.01
C MET A 39 24.69 -41.13 28.57
N MET A 40 23.86 -42.17 28.80
CA MET A 40 22.41 -42.09 28.56
C MET A 40 21.77 -40.97 29.40
N GLN A 41 22.13 -40.88 30.68
CA GLN A 41 21.70 -39.78 31.54
C GLN A 41 22.15 -38.41 30.97
N ARG A 42 23.41 -38.25 30.54
CA ARG A 42 23.91 -36.98 29.97
C ARG A 42 23.19 -36.57 28.69
N MET A 43 22.81 -37.52 27.86
CA MET A 43 22.05 -37.24 26.67
C MET A 43 20.60 -36.85 27.01
N ARG A 44 20.00 -37.48 28.02
CA ARG A 44 18.67 -37.11 28.52
C ARG A 44 18.66 -35.73 29.18
N GLU A 45 19.72 -35.39 29.92
CA GLU A 45 19.99 -34.05 30.45
C GLU A 45 20.02 -33.02 29.31
N TYR A 46 20.84 -33.24 28.28
CA TYR A 46 20.92 -32.37 27.10
C TYR A 46 19.55 -32.18 26.42
N LEU A 47 18.78 -33.26 26.24
CA LEU A 47 17.42 -33.16 25.69
C LEU A 47 16.47 -32.37 26.58
N SER A 48 16.64 -32.40 27.91
CA SER A 48 15.82 -31.58 28.83
C SER A 48 16.14 -30.10 28.66
N ASP A 49 17.42 -29.79 28.45
CA ASP A 49 17.92 -28.42 28.30
C ASP A 49 17.44 -27.77 27.01
N ILE A 50 17.43 -28.51 25.89
CA ILE A 50 17.02 -27.96 24.58
C ILE A 50 15.55 -28.21 24.23
N GLY A 51 14.89 -29.13 24.94
CA GLY A 51 13.55 -29.61 24.60
C GLY A 51 12.39 -28.66 24.96
N GLY A 52 12.67 -27.53 25.62
CA GLY A 52 11.63 -26.56 25.97
C GLY A 52 10.77 -26.96 27.18
N VAL A 53 11.20 -27.97 27.94
CA VAL A 53 10.51 -28.47 29.13
C VAL A 53 10.77 -27.60 30.36
N ILE A 54 11.88 -26.85 30.37
CA ILE A 54 12.24 -25.96 31.47
C ILE A 54 11.23 -24.82 31.56
N GLU A 55 10.67 -24.59 32.74
CA GLU A 55 9.82 -23.43 33.00
C GLU A 55 10.66 -22.22 33.42
N GLY A 56 10.51 -21.12 32.68
CA GLY A 56 11.12 -19.82 33.01
C GLY A 56 10.09 -18.88 33.60
N ILE A 57 9.99 -18.84 34.93
CA ILE A 57 9.07 -17.94 35.64
C ILE A 57 9.62 -16.51 35.55
N VAL A 58 8.83 -15.62 34.94
CA VAL A 58 9.14 -14.20 34.82
C VAL A 58 8.65 -13.47 36.06
N THR A 59 9.58 -12.99 36.86
CA THR A 59 9.32 -12.06 37.97
C THR A 59 9.54 -10.63 37.51
N VAL A 60 8.61 -9.72 37.83
CA VAL A 60 8.63 -8.33 37.38
C VAL A 60 8.79 -7.42 38.58
N ASP A 61 9.72 -6.46 38.49
CA ASP A 61 9.77 -5.31 39.38
C ASP A 61 9.11 -4.11 38.67
N ASP A 62 7.87 -3.81 39.08
CA ASP A 62 7.10 -2.73 38.48
C ASP A 62 7.65 -1.33 38.76
N LYS A 63 8.43 -1.16 39.84
CA LYS A 63 9.03 0.14 40.20
C LYS A 63 10.24 0.43 39.33
N GLN A 64 11.09 -0.57 39.11
CA GLN A 64 12.31 -0.43 38.29
C GLN A 64 12.08 -0.73 36.81
N LYS A 65 10.91 -1.27 36.44
CA LYS A 65 10.60 -1.73 35.08
C LYS A 65 11.63 -2.76 34.58
N THR A 66 12.00 -3.69 35.45
CA THR A 66 12.92 -4.79 35.14
C THR A 66 12.22 -6.14 35.27
N SER A 67 12.81 -7.17 34.68
CA SER A 67 12.30 -8.54 34.75
C SER A 67 13.43 -9.51 35.08
N ALA A 68 13.16 -10.49 35.91
CA ALA A 68 14.11 -11.55 36.24
C ALA A 68 13.47 -12.91 35.96
N ILE A 69 14.25 -13.78 35.33
CA ILE A 69 13.84 -15.14 34.99
C ILE A 69 14.81 -16.10 35.66
N ARG A 70 14.28 -17.13 36.33
CA ARG A 70 15.09 -18.21 36.90
C ARG A 70 14.81 -19.49 36.14
N LEU A 71 15.86 -20.07 35.56
CA LEU A 71 15.80 -21.36 34.87
C LEU A 71 16.41 -22.43 35.78
N GLN A 72 15.68 -23.52 35.98
CA GLN A 72 16.16 -24.70 36.71
C GLN A 72 16.37 -25.83 35.70
N SER A 73 17.62 -26.05 35.31
CA SER A 73 18.03 -27.15 34.45
C SER A 73 18.41 -28.36 35.31
N PRO A 74 18.10 -29.60 34.87
CA PRO A 74 18.63 -30.82 35.49
C PRO A 74 20.17 -30.90 35.42
N SER A 75 20.78 -30.30 34.41
CA SER A 75 22.24 -30.24 34.28
C SER A 75 22.84 -29.27 35.30
N GLN A 76 23.84 -29.75 36.03
CA GLN A 76 24.51 -28.99 37.09
C GLN A 76 25.56 -28.01 36.52
N PHE A 77 25.10 -26.89 35.96
CA PHE A 77 26.00 -25.81 35.55
C PHE A 77 26.60 -25.10 36.77
N LEU A 78 27.93 -25.23 36.94
CA LEU A 78 28.69 -24.62 38.04
C LEU A 78 29.26 -23.23 37.69
N ALA A 79 29.34 -22.91 36.40
CA ALA A 79 29.80 -21.62 35.89
C ALA A 79 29.19 -21.36 34.51
N TYR A 80 29.16 -20.08 34.13
CA TYR A 80 28.77 -19.69 32.78
C TYR A 80 29.94 -19.90 31.79
N LYS A 81 29.63 -20.52 30.65
CA LYS A 81 30.58 -20.80 29.58
C LYS A 81 29.92 -20.64 28.22
N ASN A 82 30.72 -20.26 27.22
CA ASN A 82 30.27 -20.17 25.84
C ASN A 82 29.63 -21.47 25.35
N GLY A 83 28.52 -21.33 24.62
CA GLY A 83 27.80 -22.45 24.01
C GLY A 83 26.73 -23.10 24.89
N ILE A 84 26.57 -22.70 26.15
CA ILE A 84 25.42 -23.12 26.96
C ILE A 84 24.14 -22.65 26.27
N SER A 85 23.33 -23.61 25.83
CA SER A 85 22.09 -23.37 25.09
C SER A 85 20.92 -23.98 25.84
N LEU A 86 19.90 -23.19 26.11
CA LEU A 86 18.71 -23.61 26.85
C LEU A 86 17.45 -23.17 26.12
N CYS A 87 16.46 -24.06 26.08
CA CYS A 87 15.12 -23.77 25.62
C CYS A 87 14.16 -23.83 26.81
N PHE A 88 13.41 -22.76 27.03
CA PHE A 88 12.46 -22.68 28.14
C PHE A 88 11.10 -22.18 27.68
N LYS A 89 10.06 -22.60 28.39
CA LYS A 89 8.70 -22.06 28.27
C LYS A 89 8.54 -20.91 29.26
N ALA A 90 8.26 -19.72 28.76
CA ALA A 90 8.06 -18.55 29.60
C ALA A 90 6.72 -18.64 30.36
N LYS A 91 6.74 -18.32 31.65
CA LYS A 91 5.55 -18.05 32.46
C LYS A 91 5.55 -16.60 32.90
N GLY A 92 4.66 -15.81 32.31
CA GLY A 92 4.61 -14.37 32.45
C GLY A 92 5.26 -13.62 31.29
N LYS A 93 5.17 -12.28 31.36
CA LYS A 93 5.62 -11.36 30.32
C LYS A 93 6.70 -10.44 30.88
N ASN A 94 7.75 -10.18 30.11
CA ASN A 94 8.76 -9.20 30.52
C ASN A 94 8.27 -7.75 30.33
N VAL A 95 8.70 -6.86 31.22
CA VAL A 95 8.25 -5.44 31.26
C VAL A 95 9.41 -4.46 31.02
N GLY A 96 10.63 -4.96 30.83
CA GLY A 96 11.79 -4.15 30.45
C GLY A 96 13.05 -4.98 30.33
N ALA A 97 14.17 -4.44 30.83
CA ALA A 97 15.45 -5.13 30.86
C ALA A 97 15.32 -6.43 31.65
N THR A 98 15.74 -7.53 31.04
CA THR A 98 15.57 -8.87 31.60
C THR A 98 16.92 -9.48 31.98
N THR A 99 16.98 -10.13 33.15
CA THR A 99 18.11 -10.99 33.53
C THR A 99 17.67 -12.45 33.66
N ILE A 100 18.49 -13.39 33.21
CA ILE A 100 18.30 -14.83 33.40
C ILE A 100 19.34 -15.37 34.39
N ALA A 101 18.88 -16.00 35.46
CA ALA A 101 19.68 -16.79 36.38
C ALA A 101 19.51 -18.29 36.07
N LEU A 102 20.61 -19.02 36.02
CA LEU A 102 20.63 -20.47 35.74
C LEU A 102 21.00 -21.23 37.00
N ASN A 103 20.17 -22.18 37.43
CA ASN A 103 20.36 -22.97 38.63
C ASN A 103 20.67 -22.07 39.84
N ASN A 104 21.86 -22.21 40.45
CA ASN A 104 22.34 -21.43 41.58
C ASN A 104 23.28 -20.29 41.19
N LEU A 105 23.45 -20.01 39.90
CA LEU A 105 24.29 -18.94 39.40
C LEU A 105 23.58 -17.58 39.48
N THR A 106 24.38 -16.52 39.51
CA THR A 106 23.90 -15.13 39.53
C THR A 106 23.27 -14.74 38.19
N GLY A 107 22.19 -13.95 38.22
CA GLY A 107 21.52 -13.48 37.00
C GLY A 107 22.42 -12.71 36.04
N LYS A 108 22.28 -13.00 34.75
CA LYS A 108 22.99 -12.34 33.66
C LYS A 108 22.01 -11.64 32.69
N PRO A 109 22.39 -10.50 32.10
CA PRO A 109 21.50 -9.74 31.21
C PRO A 109 21.15 -10.53 29.95
N VAL A 110 19.99 -10.22 29.36
CA VAL A 110 19.50 -10.82 28.12
C VAL A 110 19.43 -9.79 27.01
N TYR A 111 19.96 -10.15 25.85
CA TYR A 111 20.06 -9.32 24.66
C TYR A 111 19.33 -9.96 23.49
N LYS A 112 18.73 -9.12 22.65
CA LYS A 112 18.15 -9.46 21.35
C LYS A 112 19.01 -8.89 20.23
N ALA A 113 19.09 -9.61 19.11
CA ALA A 113 19.65 -9.09 17.88
C ALA A 113 18.69 -8.06 17.25
N THR A 114 19.26 -6.96 16.76
CA THR A 114 18.57 -5.91 16.00
C THR A 114 19.43 -5.48 14.83
N ASP A 115 18.88 -4.68 13.91
CA ASP A 115 19.60 -4.19 12.73
C ASP A 115 20.83 -3.33 13.09
N THR A 116 20.87 -2.80 14.32
CA THR A 116 21.98 -2.00 14.86
C THR A 116 22.91 -2.79 15.78
N GLY A 117 22.72 -4.11 15.92
CA GLY A 117 23.49 -4.98 16.82
C GLY A 117 22.67 -5.52 17.99
N LEU A 118 23.36 -5.94 19.06
CA LEU A 118 22.73 -6.49 20.26
C LEU A 118 22.21 -5.38 21.17
N LEU A 119 20.95 -5.49 21.57
CA LEU A 119 20.31 -4.57 22.50
C LEU A 119 19.63 -5.32 23.64
N ALA A 120 19.57 -4.72 24.82
CA ALA A 120 18.83 -5.29 25.95
C ALA A 120 17.34 -5.39 25.62
N LEU A 121 16.63 -6.29 26.31
CA LEU A 121 15.18 -6.38 26.19
C LEU A 121 14.51 -5.11 26.72
N THR A 122 13.42 -4.70 26.06
CA THR A 122 12.72 -3.44 26.33
C THR A 122 11.30 -3.65 26.85
N GLY A 123 10.83 -4.90 26.93
CA GLY A 123 9.50 -5.28 27.40
C GLY A 123 8.62 -5.82 26.26
N GLY A 124 7.94 -6.93 26.52
CA GLY A 124 7.05 -7.59 25.57
C GLY A 124 7.74 -8.48 24.53
N GLU A 125 9.03 -8.70 24.63
CA GLU A 125 9.73 -9.71 23.81
C GLU A 125 9.55 -11.14 24.32
N ILE A 126 9.23 -11.30 25.59
CA ILE A 126 8.90 -12.57 26.23
C ILE A 126 7.41 -12.53 26.59
N GLN A 127 6.67 -13.51 26.11
CA GLN A 127 5.24 -13.66 26.29
C GLN A 127 4.93 -14.97 27.03
N ASP A 128 3.87 -14.93 27.81
CA ASP A 128 3.41 -16.09 28.56
C ASP A 128 3.05 -17.26 27.64
N GLY A 129 3.52 -18.45 27.99
CA GLY A 129 3.25 -19.69 27.26
C GLY A 129 4.11 -19.93 26.02
N CYS A 130 4.93 -18.96 25.60
CA CYS A 130 5.82 -19.10 24.44
C CYS A 130 7.15 -19.78 24.80
N LEU A 131 7.73 -20.50 23.84
CA LEU A 131 9.05 -21.12 23.94
C LEU A 131 10.12 -20.15 23.48
N TYR A 132 11.22 -20.09 24.21
CA TYR A 132 12.37 -19.27 23.87
C TYR A 132 13.68 -20.05 23.99
N THR A 133 14.59 -19.82 23.03
CA THR A 133 15.95 -20.36 23.08
C THR A 133 16.92 -19.25 23.42
N VAL A 134 17.76 -19.50 24.42
CA VAL A 134 18.83 -18.60 24.87
C VAL A 134 20.18 -19.29 24.79
N ILE A 135 21.19 -18.54 24.35
CA ILE A 135 22.59 -19.00 24.26
C ILE A 135 23.44 -18.05 25.09
N TYR A 136 24.29 -18.60 25.95
CA TYR A 136 25.23 -17.80 26.73
C TYR A 136 26.46 -17.44 25.90
N ASP A 137 26.85 -16.17 26.01
CA ASP A 137 28.00 -15.59 25.33
C ASP A 137 28.86 -14.80 26.35
N GLU A 138 30.10 -15.25 26.52
CA GLU A 138 31.14 -14.72 27.41
C GLU A 138 31.63 -13.35 26.93
N ASP A 139 31.60 -13.05 25.62
CA ASP A 139 32.10 -11.79 25.07
C ASP A 139 31.21 -10.61 25.48
N ILE A 140 29.89 -10.84 25.52
CA ILE A 140 28.90 -9.87 26.01
C ILE A 140 28.56 -10.09 27.50
N THR A 141 29.13 -11.12 28.13
CA THR A 141 28.86 -11.55 29.51
C THR A 141 27.36 -11.73 29.81
N GLY A 142 26.62 -12.28 28.84
CA GLY A 142 25.16 -12.31 28.86
C GLY A 142 24.53 -13.36 27.95
N TRP A 143 23.20 -13.35 27.92
CA TRP A 143 22.41 -14.27 27.12
C TRP A 143 21.95 -13.60 25.83
N GLN A 144 22.07 -14.30 24.71
CA GLN A 144 21.41 -13.93 23.46
C GLN A 144 20.13 -14.74 23.29
N ILE A 145 19.01 -14.07 23.01
CA ILE A 145 17.72 -14.73 22.72
C ILE A 145 17.50 -14.84 21.21
N LEU A 146 17.20 -16.03 20.71
CA LEU A 146 17.12 -16.30 19.26
C LEU A 146 15.75 -16.05 18.63
N ASN A 147 14.68 -16.15 19.41
CA ASN A 147 13.31 -16.00 18.94
C ASN A 147 12.48 -15.03 19.79
N PRO A 148 12.99 -13.80 20.09
CA PRO A 148 12.22 -12.82 20.83
C PRO A 148 10.93 -12.50 20.08
N THR A 149 9.80 -12.47 20.78
CA THR A 149 8.54 -12.00 20.20
C THR A 149 8.75 -10.57 19.78
N ARG A 150 8.60 -10.28 18.49
CA ARG A 150 8.58 -8.89 18.04
C ARG A 150 7.36 -8.25 18.70
N GLY A 151 7.58 -7.33 19.64
CA GLY A 151 6.52 -6.66 20.38
C GLY A 151 5.43 -6.24 19.41
N LYS A 152 4.19 -6.72 19.65
CA LYS A 152 3.03 -6.68 18.75
C LYS A 152 3.31 -5.83 17.51
N VAL A 153 3.73 -6.48 16.42
CA VAL A 153 3.55 -5.88 15.10
C VAL A 153 2.04 -5.75 14.98
N SER A 154 1.50 -4.56 15.24
CA SER A 154 0.08 -4.28 15.06
C SER A 154 -0.29 -4.83 13.68
N PHE A 155 -1.45 -5.48 13.55
CA PHE A 155 -1.87 -6.08 12.27
C PHE A 155 -1.79 -5.05 11.11
N LEU A 156 -1.93 -3.76 11.45
CA LEU A 156 -1.79 -2.59 10.58
C LEU A 156 -0.35 -2.24 10.19
N LYS A 157 0.69 -2.73 10.88
CA LYS A 157 2.12 -2.56 10.51
C LYS A 157 2.57 -3.51 9.39
N ARG A 158 1.70 -4.42 8.93
CA ARG A 158 1.89 -5.15 7.67
C ARG A 158 1.39 -4.40 6.44
N LEU A 159 0.62 -3.33 6.61
CA LEU A 159 0.23 -2.48 5.50
C LEU A 159 1.42 -1.59 5.14
N PRO A 160 1.77 -1.47 3.85
CA PRO A 160 2.84 -0.58 3.44
C PRO A 160 2.50 0.85 3.85
N SER A 161 3.52 1.60 4.28
CA SER A 161 3.38 3.04 4.51
C SER A 161 2.99 3.72 3.20
N GLY A 162 2.10 4.71 3.28
CA GLY A 162 1.49 5.35 2.11
C GLY A 162 0.17 4.71 1.64
N LEU A 163 -0.24 3.58 2.22
CA LEU A 163 -1.54 2.98 1.91
C LEU A 163 -2.69 3.88 2.37
N ILE A 164 -3.63 4.13 1.47
CA ILE A 164 -4.85 4.91 1.73
C ILE A 164 -5.98 3.95 2.10
N GLY A 165 -6.62 4.19 3.23
CA GLY A 165 -7.72 3.38 3.75
C GLY A 165 -8.98 4.21 4.00
N PRO A 166 -10.16 3.74 3.60
CA PRO A 166 -11.44 4.31 4.03
C PRO A 166 -11.83 3.82 5.44
N PHE A 167 -12.31 4.74 6.28
CA PHE A 167 -12.72 4.48 7.66
C PHE A 167 -14.15 4.93 7.91
N ALA A 168 -14.98 4.03 8.46
CA ALA A 168 -16.35 4.32 8.89
C ALA A 168 -16.43 5.01 10.27
N MET A 169 -15.34 5.63 10.72
CA MET A 169 -15.22 6.29 12.03
C MET A 169 -14.43 7.60 11.89
N GLU A 170 -14.74 8.57 12.75
CA GLU A 170 -14.11 9.90 12.69
C GLU A 170 -12.68 9.91 13.24
N ARG A 171 -12.44 9.17 14.33
CA ARG A 171 -11.13 9.07 14.96
C ARG A 171 -10.34 7.91 14.36
N LEU A 172 -9.23 8.22 13.71
CA LEU A 172 -8.33 7.21 13.15
C LEU A 172 -7.58 6.41 14.23
N PRO A 173 -7.26 5.12 13.98
CA PRO A 173 -6.43 4.33 14.87
C PRO A 173 -4.98 4.82 14.90
N ASP A 174 -4.22 4.41 15.91
CA ASP A 174 -2.79 4.67 15.99
C ASP A 174 -2.05 4.14 14.74
N GLY A 175 -1.11 4.95 14.24
CA GLY A 175 -0.33 4.64 13.03
C GLY A 175 -1.00 5.03 11.71
N TRP A 176 -2.04 5.87 11.76
CA TRP A 176 -2.68 6.47 10.59
C TRP A 176 -2.73 7.99 10.74
N LEU A 177 -2.59 8.70 9.63
CA LEU A 177 -2.80 10.16 9.54
C LEU A 177 -4.03 10.44 8.70
N LEU A 178 -4.69 11.55 8.99
CA LEU A 178 -5.84 12.02 8.21
C LEU A 178 -5.37 12.54 6.84
N CYS A 179 -6.08 12.20 5.76
CA CYS A 179 -5.83 12.80 4.45
C CYS A 179 -6.49 14.19 4.35
N ASP A 180 -5.90 15.18 5.03
CA ASP A 180 -6.38 16.56 5.14
C ASP A 180 -5.41 17.63 4.59
N GLY A 181 -4.38 17.21 3.87
CA GLY A 181 -3.38 18.13 3.30
C GLY A 181 -2.36 18.69 4.29
N ARG A 182 -2.35 18.28 5.57
CA ARG A 182 -1.41 18.80 6.58
C ARG A 182 0.04 18.40 6.29
N ALA A 183 0.96 19.24 6.76
CA ALA A 183 2.39 18.96 6.73
C ALA A 183 2.84 18.17 7.97
N TYR A 184 3.69 17.16 7.76
CA TYR A 184 4.27 16.32 8.81
C TYR A 184 5.79 16.22 8.67
N SER A 185 6.47 15.92 9.78
CA SER A 185 7.94 15.81 9.84
C SER A 185 8.45 14.59 9.04
N ARG A 186 9.41 14.84 8.13
CA ARG A 186 10.15 13.80 7.38
C ARG A 186 10.94 12.87 8.31
N ARG A 187 11.44 13.39 9.45
CA ARG A 187 12.19 12.59 10.43
C ARG A 187 11.26 11.65 11.20
N THR A 188 10.09 12.15 11.62
CA THR A 188 9.13 11.37 12.42
C THR A 188 8.44 10.30 11.55
N TYR A 189 8.12 10.64 10.29
CA TYR A 189 7.39 9.77 9.37
C TYR A 189 8.24 9.40 8.15
N ARG A 190 9.46 8.91 8.39
CA ARG A 190 10.44 8.62 7.33
C ARG A 190 9.93 7.65 6.28
N ALA A 191 9.34 6.52 6.71
CA ALA A 191 8.83 5.51 5.77
C ALA A 191 7.71 6.04 4.88
N LEU A 192 6.86 6.92 5.42
CA LEU A 192 5.79 7.56 4.66
C LEU A 192 6.36 8.55 3.65
N PHE A 193 7.33 9.38 4.06
CA PHE A 193 8.02 10.30 3.17
C PHE A 193 8.78 9.58 2.06
N ASP A 194 9.47 8.49 2.38
CA ASP A 194 10.18 7.66 1.39
C ASP A 194 9.20 7.07 0.34
N GLY A 195 7.94 6.83 0.74
CA GLY A 195 6.90 6.27 -0.13
C GLY A 195 6.17 7.29 -1.01
N ILE A 196 5.75 8.44 -0.46
CA ILE A 196 4.92 9.43 -1.18
C ILE A 196 5.68 10.69 -1.60
N GLY A 197 6.88 10.89 -1.07
CA GLY A 197 7.70 12.07 -1.31
C GLY A 197 6.93 13.37 -1.05
N THR A 198 6.99 14.25 -2.04
CA THR A 198 6.37 15.59 -1.99
C THR A 198 5.24 15.74 -3.01
N THR A 199 4.74 14.63 -3.57
CA THR A 199 3.65 14.64 -4.57
C THR A 199 2.43 15.42 -4.09
N TRP A 200 2.14 15.38 -2.79
CA TRP A 200 0.98 16.03 -2.17
C TRP A 200 1.30 17.39 -1.56
N GLY A 201 2.54 17.88 -1.73
CA GLY A 201 3.03 19.15 -1.23
C GLY A 201 4.41 19.03 -0.59
N GLU A 202 5.22 20.06 -0.79
CA GLU A 202 6.62 20.15 -0.31
C GLU A 202 6.74 20.43 1.21
N GLY A 203 5.63 20.74 1.88
CA GLY A 203 5.66 21.26 3.25
C GLY A 203 6.40 22.59 3.33
N ASP A 204 7.39 22.64 4.21
CA ASP A 204 8.37 23.72 4.36
C ASP A 204 9.56 23.61 3.39
N GLY A 205 9.54 22.64 2.46
CA GLY A 205 10.60 22.41 1.48
C GLY A 205 11.89 21.79 2.05
N SER A 206 11.95 21.47 3.35
CA SER A 206 13.18 20.94 3.96
C SER A 206 12.94 19.82 4.98
N THR A 207 12.14 20.08 6.02
CA THR A 207 11.98 19.16 7.15
C THR A 207 10.62 18.48 7.20
N THR A 208 9.68 18.92 6.37
CA THR A 208 8.29 18.44 6.33
C THR A 208 7.84 18.06 4.92
N PHE A 209 6.72 17.35 4.83
CA PHE A 209 6.03 16.98 3.60
C PHE A 209 4.52 16.92 3.85
N ASN A 210 3.70 17.08 2.82
CA ASN A 210 2.24 17.04 2.97
C ASN A 210 1.69 15.63 2.71
N VAL A 211 0.63 15.29 3.43
CA VAL A 211 -0.26 14.16 3.09
C VAL A 211 -1.29 14.61 2.04
N PRO A 212 -1.98 13.68 1.34
CA PRO A 212 -3.08 14.05 0.47
C PRO A 212 -4.18 14.82 1.21
N ASP A 213 -4.89 15.70 0.52
CA ASP A 213 -6.20 16.19 0.96
C ASP A 213 -7.25 15.45 0.13
N PHE A 214 -8.14 14.69 0.75
CA PHE A 214 -9.24 13.99 0.05
C PHE A 214 -10.62 14.43 0.53
N ARG A 215 -10.69 15.50 1.33
CA ARG A 215 -11.96 15.99 1.87
C ARG A 215 -12.82 16.50 0.72
N GLY A 216 -14.03 15.94 0.59
CA GLY A 216 -14.99 16.31 -0.46
C GLY A 216 -14.64 15.78 -1.87
N MET A 217 -13.65 14.89 -2.00
CA MET A 217 -13.23 14.35 -3.29
C MET A 217 -13.75 12.94 -3.53
N PHE A 218 -13.99 12.60 -4.80
CA PHE A 218 -14.16 11.23 -5.24
C PHE A 218 -12.84 10.71 -5.77
N LEU A 219 -12.38 9.58 -5.20
CA LEU A 219 -11.19 8.90 -5.69
C LEU A 219 -11.53 8.07 -6.91
N ARG A 220 -10.65 8.11 -7.90
CA ARG A 220 -10.74 7.32 -9.12
C ARG A 220 -9.44 6.59 -9.38
N GLY A 221 -9.53 5.42 -10.00
CA GLY A 221 -8.36 4.68 -10.45
C GLY A 221 -7.60 5.46 -11.53
N MET A 222 -6.27 5.37 -11.48
CA MET A 222 -5.41 5.85 -12.56
C MET A 222 -5.57 4.94 -13.78
N ASP A 223 -5.59 5.55 -14.96
CA ASP A 223 -5.81 4.83 -16.21
C ASP A 223 -4.66 3.87 -16.56
N TYR A 224 -3.41 4.26 -16.26
CA TYR A 224 -2.19 3.48 -16.51
C TYR A 224 -2.23 2.69 -17.82
N GLU A 225 -2.25 3.42 -18.94
CA GLU A 225 -2.14 2.88 -20.30
C GLU A 225 -3.34 2.04 -20.76
N ARG A 226 -4.44 1.99 -19.99
CA ARG A 226 -5.70 1.40 -20.44
C ARG A 226 -6.40 2.23 -21.51
N ASN A 227 -6.01 3.49 -21.69
CA ASN A 227 -6.48 4.43 -22.70
C ASN A 227 -7.97 4.81 -22.57
N LEU A 228 -8.55 4.71 -21.37
CA LEU A 228 -9.89 5.23 -21.05
C LEU A 228 -9.83 6.68 -20.57
N ASP A 229 -8.74 7.06 -19.92
CA ASP A 229 -8.46 8.46 -19.55
C ASP A 229 -6.98 8.82 -19.77
N PRO A 230 -6.54 8.86 -21.04
CA PRO A 230 -5.12 8.95 -21.40
C PRO A 230 -4.46 10.29 -21.06
N TRP A 231 -5.26 11.33 -20.77
CA TRP A 231 -4.76 12.69 -20.54
C TRP A 231 -4.61 13.03 -19.04
N ARG A 232 -4.83 12.06 -18.14
CA ARG A 232 -4.72 12.26 -16.70
C ARG A 232 -3.37 11.83 -16.15
N SER A 233 -2.73 12.72 -15.40
CA SER A 233 -1.53 12.43 -14.64
C SER A 233 -1.85 11.96 -13.22
N PHE A 234 -0.91 11.23 -12.62
CA PHE A 234 -1.00 10.80 -11.22
C PHE A 234 -1.22 11.99 -10.28
N ALA A 235 -2.10 11.80 -9.29
CA ALA A 235 -2.50 12.80 -8.30
C ALA A 235 -3.13 14.11 -8.86
N SER A 236 -3.52 14.14 -10.14
CA SER A 236 -4.24 15.29 -10.70
C SER A 236 -5.69 15.36 -10.21
N GLN A 237 -6.18 16.58 -10.00
CA GLN A 237 -7.58 16.84 -9.64
C GLN A 237 -8.44 17.07 -10.88
N GLN A 238 -9.70 16.66 -10.80
CA GLN A 238 -10.70 16.84 -11.85
C GLN A 238 -11.90 17.62 -11.31
N GLY A 239 -12.24 18.71 -11.99
CA GLY A 239 -13.51 19.40 -11.76
C GLY A 239 -14.71 18.59 -12.26
N CYS A 240 -15.92 18.97 -11.84
CA CYS A 240 -17.14 18.35 -12.34
C CYS A 240 -17.25 18.54 -13.87
N SER A 241 -17.70 17.50 -14.58
CA SER A 241 -17.99 17.57 -16.01
C SER A 241 -19.30 16.84 -16.27
N LEU A 242 -20.21 17.48 -17.00
CA LEU A 242 -21.41 16.86 -17.54
C LEU A 242 -21.21 16.71 -19.04
N LYS A 243 -21.57 15.55 -19.59
CA LYS A 243 -21.51 15.35 -21.04
C LYS A 243 -22.50 16.32 -21.70
N ALA A 244 -22.04 17.03 -22.73
CA ALA A 244 -22.92 17.86 -23.55
C ALA A 244 -24.08 16.98 -24.06
N HIS A 245 -25.29 17.49 -23.90
CA HIS A 245 -26.51 16.84 -24.36
C HIS A 245 -27.53 17.88 -24.78
N GLU A 246 -28.39 17.50 -25.71
CA GLU A 246 -29.45 18.35 -26.21
C GLU A 246 -30.79 17.90 -25.64
N HIS A 247 -31.65 18.88 -25.36
CA HIS A 247 -33.04 18.62 -25.03
C HIS A 247 -33.90 19.00 -26.23
N PHE A 248 -34.66 18.05 -26.75
CA PHE A 248 -35.66 18.34 -27.77
C PHE A 248 -36.94 18.83 -27.10
N ILE A 249 -37.20 20.13 -27.20
CA ILE A 249 -38.47 20.73 -26.79
C ILE A 249 -39.34 20.85 -28.05
N GLY A 250 -40.18 19.84 -28.30
CA GLY A 250 -41.17 19.87 -29.38
C GLY A 250 -42.49 20.53 -28.94
N PRO A 251 -43.28 21.10 -29.87
CA PRO A 251 -44.62 21.59 -29.55
C PRO A 251 -45.48 20.42 -29.03
N ALA A 252 -46.11 20.62 -27.88
CA ALA A 252 -47.07 19.68 -27.32
C ALA A 252 -48.27 19.56 -28.27
N PHE A 253 -48.31 18.53 -29.10
CA PHE A 253 -49.51 18.21 -29.85
C PHE A 253 -50.39 17.30 -28.99
N PRO A 254 -51.61 17.72 -28.64
CA PRO A 254 -52.58 16.83 -28.01
C PRO A 254 -53.10 15.92 -29.12
N ASN A 255 -52.48 14.76 -29.27
CA ASN A 255 -53.17 13.48 -29.45
C ASN A 255 -52.16 12.40 -29.81
N ASP A 256 -52.23 11.33 -29.02
CA ASP A 256 -51.65 10.02 -29.30
C ASP A 256 -51.78 9.65 -30.77
N HIS A 257 -50.65 9.36 -31.40
CA HIS A 257 -50.34 8.02 -31.89
C HIS A 257 -48.88 7.98 -32.33
N SER A 258 -48.12 7.08 -31.69
CA SER A 258 -46.83 6.60 -32.19
C SER A 258 -46.94 6.27 -33.68
N SER A 259 -46.40 7.14 -34.53
CA SER A 259 -45.97 6.73 -35.86
C SER A 259 -44.56 7.25 -36.08
N ARG A 260 -43.60 6.32 -36.17
CA ARG A 260 -42.32 6.57 -36.82
C ARG A 260 -42.63 7.01 -38.25
N LYS A 261 -42.69 8.32 -38.47
CA LYS A 261 -42.65 8.90 -39.81
C LYS A 261 -41.78 10.14 -39.74
N ARG A 262 -40.55 10.02 -40.24
CA ARG A 262 -39.77 11.17 -40.70
C ARG A 262 -40.68 11.91 -41.68
N ARG A 263 -41.14 13.09 -41.28
CA ARG A 263 -41.73 14.05 -42.21
C ARG A 263 -40.58 14.95 -42.64
N ASP A 264 -39.98 14.60 -43.76
CA ASP A 264 -39.18 15.53 -44.55
C ASP A 264 -40.12 16.64 -45.01
N VAL A 265 -39.85 17.87 -44.56
CA VAL A 265 -40.60 19.04 -45.00
C VAL A 265 -39.92 19.58 -46.26
N SER A 266 -40.58 19.27 -47.38
CA SER A 266 -40.55 19.93 -48.69
C SER A 266 -39.42 19.58 -49.65
N SER A 267 -39.68 18.57 -50.48
CA SER A 267 -39.19 18.48 -51.85
C SER A 267 -40.25 19.03 -52.82
N SER A 268 -39.94 20.13 -53.50
CA SER A 268 -40.59 20.47 -54.78
C SER A 268 -39.77 19.85 -55.91
N GLN A 269 -40.25 18.75 -56.47
CA GLN A 269 -39.65 18.07 -57.64
C GLN A 269 -40.04 18.77 -58.95
N ALA A 270 -39.12 19.55 -59.50
CA ALA A 270 -38.77 19.51 -60.91
C ALA A 270 -37.28 19.13 -60.95
N PRO A 271 -36.78 18.33 -61.92
CA PRO A 271 -35.43 17.81 -61.88
C PRO A 271 -34.44 18.93 -62.18
N VAL A 272 -34.02 19.65 -61.14
CA VAL A 272 -32.85 20.50 -61.21
C VAL A 272 -31.67 19.54 -61.07
N THR A 273 -31.01 19.29 -62.20
CA THR A 273 -29.65 18.73 -62.24
C THR A 273 -28.86 19.34 -61.09
N ARG A 274 -28.30 18.49 -60.23
CA ARG A 274 -27.50 18.89 -59.08
C ARG A 274 -26.35 19.76 -59.60
N ARG A 275 -26.56 21.08 -59.67
CA ARG A 275 -25.46 22.03 -59.81
C ARG A 275 -24.63 21.82 -58.56
N LYS A 276 -23.45 21.22 -58.74
CA LYS A 276 -22.34 21.29 -57.79
C LYS A 276 -22.39 22.69 -57.19
N ARG A 277 -22.65 22.81 -55.88
CA ARG A 277 -22.46 24.10 -55.23
C ARG A 277 -21.01 24.48 -55.48
N ALA A 278 -20.87 25.70 -56.00
CA ALA A 278 -19.64 26.30 -56.42
C ALA A 278 -18.56 26.05 -55.35
N ILE A 279 -17.54 25.35 -55.83
CA ILE A 279 -16.15 25.53 -55.44
C ILE A 279 -15.81 27.02 -55.71
N ASP A 280 -14.65 27.48 -55.27
CA ASP A 280 -13.98 28.66 -55.81
C ASP A 280 -14.23 29.98 -55.06
N GLU A 281 -13.73 30.11 -53.83
CA GLU A 281 -13.13 31.40 -53.45
C GLU A 281 -11.59 31.35 -53.42
N GLU A 282 -10.97 30.18 -53.15
CA GLU A 282 -9.50 30.07 -53.06
C GLU A 282 -8.79 29.53 -54.32
N CYS A 283 -9.50 28.92 -55.28
CA CYS A 283 -8.93 28.48 -56.58
C CYS A 283 -9.35 29.40 -57.76
N LEU A 284 -9.96 30.56 -57.50
CA LEU A 284 -10.40 31.49 -58.55
C LEU A 284 -9.21 32.05 -59.32
N GLY A 285 -9.18 31.80 -60.63
CA GLY A 285 -8.16 32.32 -61.56
C GLY A 285 -7.10 31.29 -62.00
N LEU A 286 -7.29 30.01 -61.70
CA LEU A 286 -6.44 28.91 -62.15
C LEU A 286 -7.12 28.08 -63.25
N ASP A 287 -6.40 27.78 -64.32
CA ASP A 287 -6.88 26.97 -65.45
C ASP A 287 -6.00 25.71 -65.67
N GLY A 288 -6.60 24.62 -66.15
CA GLY A 288 -5.90 23.39 -66.53
C GLY A 288 -5.38 22.55 -65.35
N ASP A 289 -4.21 21.92 -65.50
CA ASP A 289 -3.58 21.03 -64.50
C ASP A 289 -3.43 21.66 -63.10
N ALA A 290 -3.40 22.99 -63.01
CA ALA A 290 -3.33 23.72 -61.76
C ALA A 290 -4.66 23.66 -60.97
N LEU A 291 -5.80 23.67 -61.67
CA LEU A 291 -7.12 23.57 -61.07
C LEU A 291 -7.41 22.16 -60.55
N ASP A 292 -6.96 21.14 -61.28
CA ASP A 292 -7.12 19.74 -60.88
C ASP A 292 -6.28 19.39 -59.64
N LYS A 293 -5.09 19.97 -59.50
CA LYS A 293 -4.26 19.83 -58.29
C LYS A 293 -4.85 20.58 -57.09
N CYS A 294 -5.38 21.79 -57.28
CA CYS A 294 -6.06 22.56 -56.23
C CYS A 294 -7.20 21.73 -55.61
N ASN A 295 -8.03 21.10 -56.45
CA ASN A 295 -9.16 20.31 -56.00
C ASN A 295 -8.75 18.97 -55.33
N GLN A 296 -7.69 18.30 -55.81
CA GLN A 296 -7.22 17.05 -55.21
C GLN A 296 -6.62 17.23 -53.80
N GLU A 297 -5.96 18.36 -53.53
CA GLU A 297 -5.42 18.63 -52.19
C GLU A 297 -6.55 18.89 -51.17
N PHE A 298 -7.63 19.54 -51.57
CA PHE A 298 -8.79 19.78 -50.69
C PHE A 298 -9.55 18.50 -50.33
N ASP A 299 -9.72 17.57 -51.28
CA ASP A 299 -10.33 16.26 -51.01
C ASP A 299 -9.49 15.39 -50.06
N GLN A 300 -8.15 15.55 -50.08
CA GLN A 300 -7.26 14.88 -49.11
C GLN A 300 -7.35 15.47 -47.70
N ILE A 301 -7.57 16.79 -47.57
CA ILE A 301 -7.72 17.46 -46.27
C ILE A 301 -9.08 17.11 -45.63
N ALA A 302 -10.16 17.10 -46.43
CA ALA A 302 -11.52 16.77 -45.97
C ALA A 302 -11.71 15.29 -45.62
N GLY A 303 -10.87 14.39 -46.16
CA GLY A 303 -10.90 12.96 -45.90
C GLY A 303 -10.13 12.49 -44.65
N SER A 304 -9.48 13.40 -43.91
CA SER A 304 -8.73 13.03 -42.70
C SER A 304 -9.66 12.77 -41.49
N PRO A 305 -9.38 11.76 -40.63
CA PRO A 305 -10.20 11.52 -39.46
C PRO A 305 -10.10 12.72 -38.51
N GLN A 306 -11.22 13.38 -38.24
CA GLN A 306 -11.26 14.46 -37.26
C GLN A 306 -10.83 13.95 -35.88
N VAL A 307 -9.68 14.42 -35.40
CA VAL A 307 -9.21 14.18 -34.04
C VAL A 307 -10.01 15.10 -33.11
N GLU A 308 -10.87 14.52 -32.27
CA GLU A 308 -11.57 15.25 -31.22
C GLU A 308 -10.56 15.90 -30.26
N VAL A 309 -10.59 17.24 -30.18
CA VAL A 309 -9.81 18.01 -29.20
C VAL A 309 -10.58 18.12 -27.87
N PRO A 310 -9.91 17.98 -26.71
CA PRO A 310 -10.56 18.25 -25.42
C PRO A 310 -10.91 19.74 -25.28
N PHE A 311 -12.13 20.02 -24.84
CA PHE A 311 -12.61 21.36 -24.52
C PHE A 311 -11.97 21.87 -23.21
N TRP A 312 -11.24 22.99 -23.28
CA TRP A 312 -10.72 23.70 -22.10
C TRP A 312 -11.58 24.94 -21.83
N PHE A 313 -11.92 25.21 -20.57
CA PHE A 313 -12.76 26.36 -20.21
C PHE A 313 -11.97 27.67 -20.15
N THR A 314 -10.69 27.65 -19.74
CA THR A 314 -9.81 28.82 -19.71
C THR A 314 -8.33 28.49 -19.97
N GLU A 315 -7.49 29.51 -20.17
CA GLU A 315 -6.06 29.36 -20.44
C GLU A 315 -5.27 28.73 -19.26
N LYS A 316 -5.83 28.76 -18.05
CA LYS A 316 -5.26 28.14 -16.84
C LYS A 316 -5.48 26.62 -16.77
N ASP A 317 -6.40 26.08 -17.55
CA ASP A 317 -6.73 24.65 -17.59
C ASP A 317 -5.83 23.87 -18.56
N LYS A 318 -4.90 24.56 -19.26
CA LYS A 318 -3.87 23.93 -20.09
C LYS A 318 -2.78 23.31 -19.21
N PRO A 319 -2.38 22.05 -19.44
CA PRO A 319 -1.25 21.47 -18.71
C PRO A 319 0.03 22.27 -18.97
N ALA A 320 0.86 22.40 -17.94
CA ALA A 320 2.14 23.11 -18.03
C ALA A 320 3.06 22.45 -19.07
N ARG A 321 3.74 23.28 -19.89
CA ARG A 321 4.73 22.81 -20.86
C ARG A 321 5.86 22.06 -20.13
N LEU A 322 6.10 20.80 -20.50
CA LEU A 322 7.21 20.01 -19.99
C LEU A 322 8.57 20.50 -20.55
N PRO A 323 9.68 20.29 -19.82
CA PRO A 323 11.03 20.68 -20.26
C PRO A 323 11.50 19.92 -21.51
N TRP A 324 12.44 20.54 -22.21
CA TRP A 324 12.84 20.31 -23.61
C TRP A 324 13.37 18.90 -23.97
N PHE A 325 13.65 18.03 -23.00
CA PHE A 325 14.25 16.71 -23.24
C PHE A 325 13.23 15.56 -23.40
N ILE A 326 11.93 15.83 -23.27
CA ILE A 326 10.85 14.89 -23.64
C ILE A 326 10.11 15.48 -24.84
N ARG A 327 10.72 15.42 -26.02
CA ARG A 327 10.04 15.71 -27.30
C ARG A 327 9.80 14.38 -28.04
N SER A 328 8.53 13.98 -28.14
CA SER A 328 8.04 13.01 -29.13
C SER A 328 8.10 13.63 -30.53
N PRO A 329 8.22 12.85 -31.64
CA PRO A 329 8.52 13.37 -32.97
C PRO A 329 7.40 14.18 -33.63
N PHE A 330 6.24 14.34 -32.99
CA PHE A 330 5.06 14.97 -33.59
C PHE A 330 4.80 16.40 -33.08
N ALA A 331 5.83 17.23 -33.10
CA ALA A 331 5.70 18.65 -32.76
C ALA A 331 6.22 19.52 -33.90
N ASN A 332 5.38 19.73 -34.91
CA ASN A 332 5.42 20.88 -35.80
C ASN A 332 4.12 20.93 -36.62
N PHE A 333 3.20 21.84 -36.30
CA PHE A 333 2.40 22.58 -37.28
C PHE A 333 1.78 23.82 -36.60
N LEU A 334 1.70 24.92 -37.36
CA LEU A 334 1.74 26.32 -36.93
C LEU A 334 0.37 26.98 -36.61
N TYR A 335 0.50 28.13 -35.93
CA TYR A 335 -0.36 29.31 -35.77
C TYR A 335 -1.51 29.59 -36.77
N TYR A 336 -2.65 30.14 -36.28
CA TYR A 336 -3.13 31.55 -36.40
C TYR A 336 -4.65 31.62 -36.17
N SER A 337 -5.16 32.67 -35.50
CA SER A 337 -6.51 33.17 -35.73
C SER A 337 -6.53 34.70 -35.67
N THR A 338 -7.16 35.31 -36.66
CA THR A 338 -7.42 36.75 -36.77
C THR A 338 -8.75 37.11 -36.10
N PRO A 339 -8.91 38.34 -35.56
CA PRO A 339 -10.17 38.77 -34.97
C PRO A 339 -11.21 39.12 -36.05
N ILE A 340 -12.44 38.67 -35.85
CA ILE A 340 -13.59 38.98 -36.72
C ILE A 340 -13.94 40.47 -36.58
N LYS A 341 -14.04 41.18 -37.71
CA LYS A 341 -14.56 42.55 -37.79
C LYS A 341 -16.09 42.54 -37.72
N GLU A 342 -16.64 43.44 -36.91
CA GLU A 342 -18.07 43.74 -36.82
C GLU A 342 -18.61 44.37 -38.12
N GLY A 343 -19.83 43.97 -38.51
CA GLY A 343 -20.63 44.71 -39.48
C GLY A 343 -21.49 43.87 -40.43
N VAL A 344 -22.48 43.14 -39.92
CA VAL A 344 -23.67 42.75 -40.71
C VAL A 344 -24.89 42.77 -39.78
N MET A 345 -25.94 43.48 -40.20
CA MET A 345 -27.17 43.65 -39.42
C MET A 345 -27.92 42.32 -39.23
N THR A 346 -28.18 41.96 -37.98
CA THR A 346 -29.09 40.88 -37.59
C THR A 346 -30.34 41.48 -36.94
N ALA A 347 -31.51 41.15 -37.48
CA ALA A 347 -32.77 41.44 -36.81
C ALA A 347 -32.77 40.71 -35.46
N HIS A 348 -32.79 41.48 -34.37
CA HIS A 348 -32.94 40.92 -33.03
C HIS A 348 -34.39 40.53 -32.82
N HIS A 349 -34.63 39.23 -32.62
CA HIS A 349 -35.78 38.77 -31.84
C HIS A 349 -35.26 38.11 -30.57
N GLU A 350 -36.00 38.31 -29.49
CA GLU A 350 -35.61 37.88 -28.16
C GLU A 350 -36.35 36.58 -27.81
N HIS A 351 -35.59 35.56 -27.40
CA HIS A 351 -36.18 34.32 -26.88
C HIS A 351 -36.28 34.42 -25.36
N HIS A 352 -37.47 34.73 -24.85
CA HIS A 352 -37.77 34.56 -23.43
C HIS A 352 -38.08 33.08 -23.14
N LEU A 353 -37.08 32.32 -22.72
CA LEU A 353 -37.28 31.00 -22.13
C LEU A 353 -37.68 31.17 -20.65
N MET A 354 -38.97 31.12 -20.38
CA MET A 354 -39.49 31.00 -19.01
C MET A 354 -39.38 29.52 -18.61
N ALA A 355 -38.31 29.17 -17.91
CA ALA A 355 -38.24 27.90 -17.20
C ALA A 355 -38.88 28.09 -15.81
N GLU A 356 -39.95 27.36 -15.53
CA GLU A 356 -40.43 27.23 -14.15
C GLU A 356 -39.33 26.53 -13.32
N SER A 357 -39.24 26.83 -12.02
CA SER A 357 -38.36 26.10 -11.10
C SER A 357 -38.85 24.66 -10.94
N VAL A 358 -38.54 23.79 -11.90
CA VAL A 358 -38.75 22.35 -11.81
C VAL A 358 -37.51 21.70 -11.18
N GLY A 359 -37.42 21.84 -9.85
CA GLY A 359 -36.55 21.04 -9.01
C GLY A 359 -37.42 20.14 -8.14
N GLY A 360 -37.47 18.84 -8.44
CA GLY A 360 -38.02 17.85 -7.52
C GLY A 360 -37.10 17.61 -6.32
N VAL A 361 -37.28 16.49 -5.62
CA VAL A 361 -36.35 16.01 -4.59
C VAL A 361 -34.93 16.02 -5.16
N GLU A 362 -33.97 16.51 -4.35
CA GLU A 362 -32.54 16.60 -4.65
C GLU A 362 -32.03 15.51 -5.61
N THR A 363 -31.66 15.90 -6.83
CA THR A 363 -31.19 14.98 -7.90
C THR A 363 -29.69 14.69 -7.81
N ARG A 364 -28.98 15.25 -6.83
CA ARG A 364 -27.59 14.88 -6.56
C ARG A 364 -27.54 13.43 -6.11
N PRO A 365 -26.53 12.63 -6.53
CA PRO A 365 -26.37 11.27 -6.06
C PRO A 365 -26.34 11.22 -4.52
N VAL A 366 -27.11 10.33 -3.93
CA VAL A 366 -27.08 10.08 -2.48
C VAL A 366 -25.76 9.39 -2.15
N ASN A 367 -24.82 10.13 -1.59
CA ASN A 367 -23.50 9.66 -1.25
C ASN A 367 -23.26 9.74 0.26
N VAL A 368 -22.57 8.74 0.80
CA VAL A 368 -22.07 8.74 2.19
C VAL A 368 -20.61 9.19 2.19
N SER A 369 -20.28 10.10 3.11
CA SER A 369 -18.89 10.48 3.35
C SER A 369 -18.27 9.59 4.42
N ILE A 370 -17.03 9.18 4.18
CA ILE A 370 -16.21 8.39 5.10
C ILE A 370 -14.84 9.07 5.23
N VAL A 371 -14.11 8.76 6.30
CA VAL A 371 -12.81 9.35 6.55
C VAL A 371 -11.75 8.58 5.78
N TYR A 372 -10.90 9.30 5.03
CA TYR A 372 -9.70 8.71 4.44
C TYR A 372 -8.50 8.95 5.33
N GLY A 373 -7.81 7.86 5.67
CA GLY A 373 -6.53 7.88 6.36
C GLY A 373 -5.40 7.32 5.51
N ILE A 374 -4.18 7.78 5.77
CA ILE A 374 -2.94 7.26 5.18
C ILE A 374 -2.10 6.58 6.25
N LYS A 375 -1.59 5.38 5.93
CA LYS A 375 -0.77 4.58 6.84
C LYS A 375 0.62 5.21 6.99
N THR A 376 1.07 5.42 8.22
CA THR A 376 2.41 5.96 8.55
C THR A 376 3.50 4.91 8.60
#